data_AF-A0A2V6QVV2-F1
#
_entry.id   AF-A0A2V6QVV2-F1
#
_cell.length_a   1.000
_cell.length_b   1.000
_cell.length_c   1.000
_cell.angle_alpha   90.00
_cell.angle_beta   90.00
_cell.angle_gamma   90.00
#
_symmetry.space_group_name_H-M   'P 1'
#
loop_
_entity.id
_entity.type
_entity.pdbx_description
1 polymer ?
#
loop_
_entity_poly.entity_id
_entity_poly.type
_entity_poly.pdbx_seq_one_letter_code
_entity_poly.pdbx_strand_id
1 'polypeptide(L)'
;MGECGSGGASEIECRQIAELLGDYFDGSLPNHLRELLEWHIDGCQPCVAFINTYRETISVTRRLPDAPMPVELKKRLIAFVKSARDPNETRS
;
A
#
# COMPACT_ATOMS: atom_id res chain seq x y z
N MET A 1 13.39 18.16 -25.93
CA MET A 1 12.07 18.76 -26.11
C MET A 1 11.16 18.12 -25.07
N GLY A 2 10.96 18.80 -23.94
CA GLY A 2 10.11 18.32 -22.85
C GLY A 2 8.90 19.23 -22.80
N GLU A 3 7.78 18.76 -23.33
CA GLU A 3 6.54 19.52 -23.33
C GLU A 3 5.89 19.36 -21.96
N CYS A 4 5.83 20.48 -21.22
CA CYS A 4 5.04 20.61 -20.01
C CYS A 4 3.56 20.66 -20.41
N GLY A 5 2.82 19.59 -20.14
CA GLY A 5 1.36 19.57 -20.12
C GLY A 5 0.83 19.87 -18.72
N SER A 6 -0.22 20.67 -18.62
CA SER A 6 -0.99 20.88 -17.39
C SER A 6 -2.09 19.81 -17.33
N GLY A 7 -1.92 18.79 -16.49
CA GLY A 7 -2.94 17.74 -16.29
C GLY A 7 -4.11 18.26 -15.45
N GLY A 8 -5.29 18.36 -16.06
CA GLY A 8 -6.56 18.59 -15.36
C GLY A 8 -7.04 17.33 -14.62
N ALA A 9 -8.01 17.49 -13.72
CA ALA A 9 -8.53 16.47 -12.79
C ALA A 9 -9.18 15.21 -13.42
N SER A 10 -8.99 14.98 -14.72
CA SER A 10 -9.58 13.89 -15.52
C SER A 10 -8.54 13.05 -16.27
N GLU A 11 -7.24 13.31 -16.12
CA GLU A 11 -6.18 12.54 -16.78
C GLU A 11 -4.95 12.43 -15.87
N ILE A 12 -4.32 11.25 -15.85
CA ILE A 12 -3.10 10.98 -15.05
C ILE A 12 -1.89 11.00 -15.98
N GLU A 13 -0.87 11.75 -15.59
CA GLU A 13 0.43 11.78 -16.26
C GLU A 13 1.43 10.82 -15.62
N CYS A 14 2.42 10.36 -16.38
CA CYS A 14 3.46 9.43 -15.91
C CYS A 14 4.15 9.90 -14.62
N ARG A 15 4.38 11.22 -14.47
CA ARG A 15 5.02 11.79 -13.28
C ARG A 15 4.19 11.65 -12.00
N GLN A 16 2.87 11.59 -12.13
CA GLN A 16 1.93 11.50 -11.01
C GLN A 16 1.77 10.06 -10.51
N ILE A 17 2.12 9.06 -11.33
CA ILE A 17 1.99 7.65 -10.94
C ILE A 17 2.74 7.35 -9.66
N ALA A 18 3.97 7.85 -9.50
CA ALA A 18 4.80 7.58 -8.33
C ALA A 18 4.13 8.00 -7.00
N GLU A 19 3.34 9.07 -7.01
CA GLU A 19 2.62 9.58 -5.84
C GLU A 19 1.41 8.69 -5.48
N LEU A 20 0.81 8.04 -6.48
CA LEU A 20 -0.39 7.21 -6.32
C LEU A 20 -0.08 5.73 -6.02
N LEU A 21 1.15 5.26 -6.28
CA LEU A 21 1.47 3.83 -6.15
C LEU A 21 1.36 3.32 -4.70
N GLY A 22 1.69 4.15 -3.69
CA GLY A 22 1.55 3.75 -2.29
C GLY A 22 0.11 3.32 -1.97
N ASP A 23 -0.82 4.25 -2.17
CA ASP A 23 -2.25 4.05 -1.96
C ASP A 23 -2.85 2.98 -2.89
N TYR A 24 -2.31 2.85 -4.10
CA TYR A 24 -2.74 1.82 -5.05
C TYR A 24 -2.44 0.40 -4.53
N PHE A 25 -1.23 0.19 -4.02
CA PHE A 25 -0.74 -1.11 -3.55
C PHE A 25 -1.22 -1.47 -2.13
N ASP A 26 -1.54 -0.49 -1.29
CA ASP A 26 -2.15 -0.74 0.02
C ASP A 26 -3.69 -0.87 -0.04
N GLY A 27 -4.29 -0.50 -1.17
CA GLY A 27 -5.74 -0.62 -1.42
C GLY A 27 -6.56 0.58 -0.94
N SER A 28 -5.93 1.67 -0.51
CA SER A 28 -6.60 2.89 -0.03
C SER A 28 -6.93 3.90 -1.14
N LEU A 29 -6.39 3.69 -2.36
CA LEU A 29 -6.64 4.60 -3.49
C LEU A 29 -8.13 4.66 -3.85
N PRO A 30 -8.74 5.86 -3.94
CA PRO A 30 -10.12 6.03 -4.39
C PRO A 30 -10.39 5.38 -5.76
N ASN A 31 -11.55 4.75 -5.91
CA ASN A 31 -11.91 3.97 -7.12
C ASN A 31 -11.72 4.76 -8.43
N HIS A 32 -12.14 6.03 -8.47
CA HIS A 32 -11.98 6.85 -9.68
C HIS A 32 -10.50 7.06 -10.08
N LEU A 33 -9.59 7.21 -9.11
CA LEU A 33 -8.15 7.33 -9.38
C LEU A 33 -7.54 5.99 -9.77
N ARG A 34 -8.03 4.88 -9.18
CA ARG A 34 -7.63 3.53 -9.57
C ARG A 34 -7.95 3.27 -11.04
N GLU A 35 -9.17 3.59 -11.48
CA GLU A 35 -9.59 3.40 -12.88
C GLU A 35 -8.75 4.25 -13.85
N LEU A 36 -8.49 5.52 -13.52
CA LEU A 36 -7.62 6.38 -14.33
C LEU A 36 -6.18 5.85 -14.41
N LEU A 37 -5.67 5.33 -13.29
CA LEU A 37 -4.32 4.79 -13.20
C LEU A 37 -4.21 3.52 -14.04
N GLU A 38 -5.16 2.59 -13.91
CA GLU A 38 -5.21 1.35 -14.70
C GLU A 38 -5.31 1.65 -16.20
N TRP A 39 -6.18 2.60 -16.60
CA TRP A 39 -6.28 3.05 -17.98
C TRP A 39 -4.94 3.60 -18.52
N HIS A 40 -4.23 4.40 -17.73
CA HIS A 40 -2.93 4.93 -18.13
C HIS A 40 -1.89 3.80 -18.32
N ILE A 41 -1.87 2.83 -17.41
CA ILE A 41 -0.92 1.71 -17.45
C ILE A 41 -1.13 0.85 -18.70
N ASP A 42 -2.39 0.60 -19.07
CA ASP A 42 -2.73 -0.16 -20.28
C ASP A 42 -2.17 0.47 -21.57
N GLY A 43 -2.07 1.80 -21.60
CA GLY A 43 -1.54 2.55 -22.74
C GLY A 43 -0.04 2.90 -22.69
N CYS A 44 0.63 2.74 -21.55
CA CYS A 44 1.94 3.34 -21.31
C CYS A 44 3.00 2.33 -20.83
N GLN A 45 3.81 1.82 -21.77
CA GLN A 45 4.89 0.87 -21.48
C GLN A 45 5.91 1.34 -20.43
N PRO A 46 6.35 2.63 -20.41
CA PRO A 46 7.22 3.13 -19.34
C PRO A 46 6.61 2.97 -17.94
N CYS A 47 5.30 3.20 -17.81
CA CYS A 47 4.59 3.09 -16.55
C CYS A 47 4.39 1.64 -16.12
N VAL A 48 4.13 0.73 -17.06
CA VAL A 48 4.16 -0.72 -16.80
C VAL A 48 5.51 -1.14 -16.20
N ALA A 49 6.63 -0.70 -16.81
CA ALA A 49 7.97 -1.02 -16.33
C ALA A 49 8.24 -0.42 -14.93
N PHE A 50 7.78 0.81 -14.68
CA PHE A 50 7.92 1.47 -13.39
C PHE A 50 7.17 0.73 -12.28
N ILE A 51 5.92 0.32 -12.53
CA ILE A 51 5.10 -0.43 -11.57
C ILE A 51 5.69 -1.80 -11.25
N ASN A 52 6.23 -2.49 -12.25
CA ASN A 52 6.92 -3.74 -12.03
C ASN A 52 8.14 -3.56 -11.11
N THR A 53 8.92 -2.50 -11.33
CA THR A 53 10.05 -2.14 -10.44
C THR A 53 9.58 -1.81 -9.01
N TYR A 54 8.49 -1.06 -8.88
CA TYR A 54 7.92 -0.71 -7.58
C TYR A 54 7.42 -1.96 -6.83
N ARG A 55 6.75 -2.89 -7.53
CA ARG A 55 6.31 -4.18 -6.98
C ARG A 55 7.49 -5.00 -6.45
N GLU A 56 8.60 -5.05 -7.19
CA GLU A 56 9.82 -5.71 -6.72
C GLU A 56 10.41 -5.02 -5.51
N THR A 57 10.39 -3.68 -5.47
CA THR A 57 10.83 -2.91 -4.30
C THR A 57 10.01 -3.28 -3.06
N ILE A 58 8.68 -3.39 -3.17
CA ILE A 58 7.81 -3.90 -2.07
C ILE A 58 8.21 -5.33 -1.67
N SER A 59 8.39 -6.22 -2.65
CA SER A 59 8.75 -7.63 -2.42
C SER A 59 10.05 -7.77 -1.63
N VAL A 60 11.09 -7.02 -2.02
CA VAL A 60 12.40 -7.04 -1.36
C VAL A 60 12.35 -6.40 0.03
N THR A 61 11.66 -5.26 0.18
CA THR A 61 11.55 -4.58 1.49
C THR A 61 10.77 -5.41 2.51
N ARG A 62 9.75 -6.18 2.08
CA ARG A 62 9.03 -7.13 2.95
C ARG A 62 9.88 -8.31 3.45
N ARG A 63 11.04 -8.57 2.86
CA ARG A 63 11.98 -9.61 3.33
C ARG A 63 12.95 -9.08 4.38
N LEU A 64 12.96 -7.78 4.65
CA LEU A 64 13.75 -7.22 5.72
C LEU A 64 13.25 -7.78 7.06
N PRO A 65 14.15 -8.03 8.02
CA PRO A 65 13.75 -8.51 9.33
C PRO A 65 12.80 -7.51 9.98
N ASP A 66 11.69 -8.01 10.50
CA ASP A 66 10.75 -7.21 11.27
C ASP A 66 11.47 -6.53 12.44
N ALA A 67 11.05 -5.31 12.76
CA ALA A 67 11.48 -4.68 14.00
C ALA A 67 11.08 -5.59 15.18
N PRO A 68 11.99 -5.84 16.14
CA PRO A 68 11.67 -6.69 17.27
C PRO A 68 10.50 -6.10 18.05
N MET A 69 9.45 -6.90 18.23
CA MET A 69 8.28 -6.49 19.02
C MET A 69 8.73 -6.16 20.45
N PRO A 70 8.39 -4.98 20.99
CA PRO A 70 8.69 -4.65 22.37
C PRO A 70 8.14 -5.71 23.33
N VAL A 71 8.98 -6.19 24.25
CA VAL A 71 8.63 -7.29 25.17
C VAL A 71 7.34 -6.99 25.94
N GLU A 72 7.16 -5.74 26.36
CA GLU A 72 5.99 -5.33 27.13
C GLU A 72 4.69 -5.38 26.29
N LEU A 73 4.78 -5.00 25.02
CA LEU A 73 3.66 -5.11 24.09
C LEU A 73 3.30 -6.58 23.84
N LYS A 74 4.31 -7.45 23.66
CA LYS A 74 4.12 -8.89 23.50
C LYS A 74 3.41 -9.51 24.71
N LYS A 75 3.84 -9.17 25.93
CA LYS A 75 3.20 -9.65 27.18
C LYS A 75 1.73 -9.25 27.24
N ARG A 76 1.42 -7.97 27.00
CA ARG A 76 0.06 -7.44 27.02
C ARG A 76 -0.84 -8.09 25.95
N LEU A 77 -0.33 -8.29 24.73
CA LEU A 77 -1.05 -8.98 23.66
C LEU A 77 -1.35 -10.43 24.02
N ILE A 78 -0.36 -11.17 24.56
CA ILE A 78 -0.57 -12.55 25.00
C ILE A 78 -1.61 -12.63 26.11
N ALA A 79 -1.56 -11.72 27.09
CA ALA A 79 -2.54 -11.67 28.18
C ALA A 79 -3.96 -11.41 27.64
N PHE A 80 -4.12 -10.43 26.74
CA PHE A 80 -5.40 -10.09 26.11
C PHE A 80 -5.97 -11.24 25.27
N VAL A 81 -5.14 -11.90 24.44
CA VAL A 81 -5.61 -13.03 23.62
C VAL A 81 -6.01 -14.23 24.49
N LYS A 82 -5.35 -14.44 25.63
CA LYS A 82 -5.73 -15.48 26.60
C LYS A 82 -7.08 -15.17 27.25
N SER A 83 -7.26 -13.97 27.80
CA SER A 83 -8.53 -13.59 28.45
C SER A 83 -9.70 -13.57 27.46
N ALA A 84 -9.47 -13.22 26.19
CA ALA A 84 -10.51 -13.28 25.15
C ALA A 84 -10.88 -14.71 24.72
N ARG A 85 -10.04 -15.71 24.99
CA ARG A 85 -10.29 -17.12 24.69
C ARG A 85 -10.89 -17.90 25.85
N ASP A 86 -10.94 -17.32 27.05
CA ASP A 86 -11.65 -17.89 28.19
C ASP A 86 -13.09 -17.35 28.21
N PRO A 87 -14.10 -18.10 27.72
CA PRO A 87 -15.50 -17.68 27.75
C PRO A 87 -16.12 -17.64 29.18
N ASN A 88 -15.29 -17.67 30.24
CA ASN A 88 -15.75 -17.83 31.62
C ASN A 88 -15.36 -16.67 32.57
N GLU A 89 -14.82 -15.54 32.07
CA GLU A 89 -14.47 -14.37 32.90
C GLU A 89 -15.31 -13.10 32.61
N THR A 90 -16.29 -13.14 31.72
CA THR A 90 -17.19 -11.98 31.47
C THR A 90 -18.50 -12.03 32.27
N ARG A 91 -18.61 -12.92 33.26
CA ARG A 91 -19.76 -12.99 34.18
C ARG A 91 -19.31 -12.96 35.64
N SER A 92 -18.92 -11.77 36.10
CA SER A 92 -18.96 -11.36 37.50
C SER A 92 -19.27 -9.88 37.56
#